data_AF-A0A8J7REX2-F1
#
_entry.id   AF-A0A8J7REX2-F1
#
_cell.length_a   1.000
_cell.length_b   1.000
_cell.length_c   1.000
_cell.angle_alpha   90.00
_cell.angle_beta   90.00
_cell.angle_gamma   90.00
#
_symmetry.space_group_name_H-M   'P 1'
#
loop_
_entity.id
_entity.type
_entity.pdbx_description
1 polymer ?
#
loop_
_entity_poly.entity_id
_entity_poly.type
_entity_poly.pdbx_seq_one_letter_code
_entity_poly.pdbx_strand_id
1 'polypeptide(L)'
;MGTLTPRVLDLIEAIRREEPSSINETARVVNRDVKNVHEELSRLAQLGIIFFEEDGQSKRPVVWFDELVINLPFDPEAGDTATVAP
;
A
#
# COMPACT_ATOMS: atom_id res chain seq x y z
N MET A 1 -6.95 -9.42 4.62
CA MET A 1 -6.44 -9.08 3.28
C MET A 1 -5.07 -8.42 3.44
N GLY A 2 -4.11 -8.74 2.58
CA GLY A 2 -2.70 -8.35 2.75
C GLY A 2 -2.48 -6.84 2.67
N THR A 3 -1.47 -6.34 3.39
CA THR A 3 -1.22 -4.90 3.51
C THR A 3 -0.40 -4.32 2.36
N LEU A 4 0.42 -5.15 1.70
CA LEU A 4 1.25 -4.76 0.54
C LEU A 4 0.91 -5.64 -0.67
N THR A 5 -0.37 -5.62 -1.07
CA THR A 5 -0.79 -6.27 -2.33
C THR A 5 -0.40 -5.40 -3.53
N PRO A 6 -0.27 -5.95 -4.75
CA PRO A 6 0.00 -5.16 -5.96
C PRO A 6 -0.93 -3.95 -6.09
N ARG A 7 -2.21 -4.15 -5.80
CA ARG A 7 -3.23 -3.08 -5.81
C ARG A 7 -2.96 -1.95 -4.81
N VAL A 8 -2.36 -2.26 -3.66
CA VAL A 8 -1.98 -1.25 -2.66
C VAL A 8 -0.69 -0.55 -3.08
N LEU A 9 0.23 -1.26 -3.76
CA LEU A 9 1.41 -0.64 -4.34
C LEU A 9 1.01 0.37 -5.44
N ASP A 10 0.05 0.02 -6.30
CA ASP A 10 -0.53 0.94 -7.30
C ASP A 10 -1.13 2.19 -6.64
N LEU A 11 -1.77 2.04 -5.47
CA LEU A 11 -2.32 3.16 -4.70
C LEU A 11 -1.22 4.07 -4.16
N ILE A 12 -0.13 3.52 -3.65
CA ILE A 12 1.03 4.29 -3.17
C ILE A 12 1.67 5.07 -4.34
N GLU A 13 1.87 4.40 -5.48
CA GLU A 13 2.41 5.01 -6.69
C GLU A 13 1.51 6.15 -7.20
N ALA A 14 0.19 5.95 -7.23
CA ALA A 14 -0.76 6.97 -7.64
C ALA A 14 -0.73 8.20 -6.72
N ILE A 15 -0.64 8.01 -5.39
CA ILE A 15 -0.53 9.13 -4.44
C ILE A 15 0.75 9.93 -4.71
N ARG A 16 1.87 9.25 -4.95
CA ARG A 16 3.15 9.92 -5.18
C ARG A 16 3.17 10.69 -6.52
N ARG A 17 2.53 10.15 -7.56
CA ARG A 17 2.53 10.75 -8.90
C ARG A 17 1.52 11.88 -9.08
N GLU A 18 0.30 11.66 -8.60
CA GLU A 18 -0.84 12.55 -8.86
C GLU A 18 -1.07 13.52 -7.70
N GLU A 19 -0.44 13.28 -6.54
CA GLU A 19 -0.51 14.11 -5.34
C GLU A 19 -1.94 14.57 -4.98
N PRO A 20 -2.92 13.64 -4.89
CA PRO A 20 -4.31 13.98 -4.71
C PRO A 20 -4.55 14.75 -3.40
N SER A 21 -5.38 15.78 -3.45
CA SER A 21 -5.73 16.65 -2.32
C SER A 21 -6.59 15.97 -1.25
N SER A 22 -7.19 14.82 -1.55
CA SER A 22 -8.08 14.13 -0.62
C SER A 22 -8.23 12.63 -0.90
N ILE A 23 -8.78 11.91 0.08
CA ILE A 23 -9.18 10.49 -0.08
C ILE A 23 -10.17 10.31 -1.25
N ASN A 24 -11.12 11.24 -1.41
CA ASN A 24 -12.11 11.17 -2.49
C ASN A 24 -11.46 11.36 -3.86
N GLU A 25 -10.52 12.29 -3.98
CA GLU A 25 -9.76 12.48 -5.22
C GLU A 25 -8.87 11.28 -5.51
N THR A 26 -8.19 10.75 -4.48
CA THR A 26 -7.39 9.53 -4.61
C THR A 26 -8.22 8.40 -5.20
N ALA A 27 -9.43 8.19 -4.68
CA ALA A 27 -10.35 7.16 -5.16
C ALA A 27 -10.77 7.36 -6.63
N ARG A 28 -10.93 8.62 -7.07
CA ARG A 28 -11.19 8.95 -8.49
C ARG A 28 -9.98 8.65 -9.37
N VAL A 29 -8.78 9.03 -8.94
CA VAL A 29 -7.52 8.79 -9.66
C VAL A 29 -7.32 7.31 -9.92
N VAL A 30 -7.51 6.46 -8.91
CA VAL A 30 -7.35 5.01 -9.06
C VAL A 30 -8.61 4.29 -9.58
N ASN A 31 -9.68 5.05 -9.88
CA ASN A 31 -10.99 4.54 -10.31
C ASN A 31 -11.56 3.43 -9.41
N ARG A 32 -11.62 3.70 -8.09
CA ARG A 32 -12.08 2.74 -7.07
C ARG A 32 -13.08 3.37 -6.12
N ASP A 33 -13.81 2.51 -5.43
CA ASP A 33 -14.74 2.93 -4.38
C ASP A 33 -14.01 3.59 -3.18
N VAL A 34 -14.55 4.70 -2.70
CA VAL A 34 -13.99 5.54 -1.63
C VAL A 34 -13.82 4.77 -0.33
N LYS A 35 -14.75 3.88 0.04
CA LYS A 35 -14.68 3.13 1.30
C LYS A 35 -13.46 2.20 1.30
N ASN A 36 -13.24 1.50 0.18
CA ASN A 36 -12.10 0.62 0.02
C ASN A 36 -10.77 1.38 0.06
N VAL A 37 -10.70 2.54 -0.60
CA VAL A 37 -9.52 3.40 -0.60
C VAL A 37 -9.27 3.95 0.80
N HIS A 38 -10.29 4.46 1.48
CA HIS A 38 -10.18 4.94 2.85
C HIS A 38 -9.63 3.87 3.80
N GLU A 39 -10.14 2.63 3.74
CA GLU A 39 -9.65 1.52 4.55
C GLU A 39 -8.18 1.19 4.27
N GLU A 40 -7.77 1.19 3.00
CA GLU A 40 -6.37 0.97 2.61
C GLU A 40 -5.45 2.09 3.08
N LEU A 41 -5.81 3.35 2.85
CA LEU A 41 -5.04 4.51 3.30
C LEU A 41 -4.92 4.53 4.83
N SER A 42 -5.99 4.18 5.54
CA SER A 42 -5.96 4.07 7.00
C SER A 42 -4.98 3.01 7.48
N ARG A 43 -4.90 1.86 6.79
CA ARG A 43 -3.90 0.81 7.10
C ARG A 43 -2.48 1.27 6.78
N LEU A 44 -2.27 1.93 5.64
CA LEU A 44 -0.96 2.47 5.27
C LEU A 44 -0.49 3.54 6.27
N ALA A 45 -1.41 4.37 6.77
CA ALA A 45 -1.11 5.35 7.80
C ALA A 45 -0.72 4.69 9.14
N GLN A 46 -1.41 3.62 9.53
CA GLN A 46 -1.05 2.84 10.73
C GLN A 46 0.33 2.20 10.63
N LEU A 47 0.76 1.80 9.44
CA LEU A 47 2.12 1.31 9.18
C LEU A 47 3.16 2.43 9.09
N GLY A 48 2.74 3.70 9.06
CA GLY A 48 3.63 4.83 8.82
C GLY A 48 4.18 4.86 7.39
N ILE A 49 3.52 4.23 6.42
CA ILE A 49 3.90 4.31 5.00
C ILE A 49 3.42 5.63 4.39
N ILE A 50 2.25 6.10 4.84
CA ILE A 50 1.73 7.41 4.49
C ILE A 50 1.38 8.17 5.76
N PHE A 51 1.13 9.46 5.62
CA PHE A 51 0.47 10.27 6.63
C PHE A 51 -0.67 11.05 5.99
N PHE A 52 -1.57 11.57 6.83
CA PHE A 52 -2.61 12.48 6.37
C PHE A 52 -2.25 13.89 6.81
N GLU A 53 -2.22 14.81 5.86
CA GLU A 53 -2.24 16.23 6.14
C GLU A 53 -3.69 16.73 6.16
N GLU A 54 -3.97 17.64 7.09
CA GLU A 54 -5.26 18.33 7.12
C GLU A 54 -5.18 19.52 6.17
N ASP A 55 -5.95 19.46 5.08
CA ASP A 55 -6.18 20.57 4.17
C ASP A 55 -7.64 21.03 4.33
N GLY A 56 -7.84 21.93 5.30
CA GLY A 56 -9.16 22.38 5.73
C GLY A 56 -10.00 21.24 6.32
N GLN A 57 -11.04 20.81 5.60
CA GLN A 57 -11.90 19.68 6.00
C GLN A 57 -11.50 18.35 5.35
N SER A 58 -10.50 18.37 4.47
CA SER A 58 -10.05 17.19 3.72
C SER A 58 -8.81 16.57 4.34
N LYS A 59 -8.74 15.24 4.30
CA LYS A 59 -7.53 14.49 4.64
C LYS A 59 -6.77 14.19 3.36
N ARG A 60 -5.65 14.89 3.15
CA ARG A 60 -4.74 14.68 2.04
C ARG A 60 -3.77 13.55 2.37
N PRO A 61 -3.76 12.42 1.63
CA PRO A 61 -2.74 11.39 1.85
C PRO A 61 -1.39 11.83 1.25
N VAL A 62 -0.31 11.64 2.01
CA VAL A 62 1.05 11.97 1.57
C VAL A 62 2.00 10.81 1.83
N VAL A 63 2.78 10.46 0.82
CA VAL A 63 3.89 9.51 0.91
C VAL A 63 5.16 10.30 1.21
N TRP A 64 5.83 10.05 2.34
CA TRP A 64 6.98 10.83 2.81
C TRP A 64 8.34 10.38 2.25
N PHE A 65 8.36 9.32 1.43
CA PHE A 65 9.56 8.77 0.83
C PHE A 65 9.46 8.80 -0.70
N ASP A 66 10.63 8.82 -1.34
CA ASP A 66 10.74 8.80 -2.81
C ASP A 66 10.82 7.39 -3.39
N GLU A 67 11.28 6.42 -2.59
CA GLU A 67 11.49 5.04 -3.02
C GLU A 67 11.14 4.04 -1.91
N LEU A 68 10.46 2.95 -2.28
CA LEU A 68 10.14 1.82 -1.41
C LEU A 68 10.80 0.55 -1.96
N VAL A 69 11.88 0.10 -1.32
CA VAL A 69 12.54 -1.16 -1.65
C VAL A 69 12.14 -2.24 -0.65
N ILE A 70 11.50 -3.31 -1.15
CA ILE A 70 11.12 -4.48 -0.35
C ILE A 70 12.08 -5.62 -0.67
N ASN A 71 12.92 -6.00 0.29
CA ASN A 71 13.78 -7.17 0.18
C ASN A 71 13.24 -8.29 1.08
N LEU A 72 12.87 -9.41 0.46
CA LEU A 72 12.32 -10.59 1.14
C LEU A 72 13.19 -11.80 0.79
N PRO A 73 14.33 -12.00 1.49
CA PRO A 73 15.11 -13.21 1.32
C PRO A 73 14.31 -14.39 1.88
N PHE A 74 14.00 -15.37 1.02
CA PHE A 74 13.46 -16.65 1.44
C PHE A 74 14.61 -17.64 1.53
N ASP A 75 14.89 -18.17 2.72
CA ASP A 75 15.89 -19.23 2.88
C ASP A 75 15.34 -20.54 2.29
N PRO A 76 16.05 -21.21 1.36
CA PRO A 76 15.58 -22.46 0.74
C PRO A 76 15.73 -23.71 1.62
N GLU A 77 16.19 -23.62 2.86
CA GLU A 77 16.41 -24.77 3.75
C GLU A 77 15.11 -25.28 4.39
N ALA A 78 14.13 -25.60 3.55
CA ALA A 78 13.03 -26.52 3.83
C ALA A 78 12.94 -27.56 2.71
N GLY A 79 14.09 -28.08 2.29
CA GLY A 79 14.19 -29.23 1.40
C GLY A 79 14.95 -30.34 2.10
N ASP A 80 14.23 -31.22 2.83
CA ASP A 80 14.42 -32.68 2.79
C ASP A 80 13.49 -33.37 3.80
N THR A 81 12.31 -33.82 3.36
CA THR A 81 11.71 -35.12 3.75
C THR A 81 10.53 -35.39 2.81
N ALA A 82 10.82 -35.67 1.54
CA ALA A 82 9.92 -36.45 0.71
C ALA A 82 10.68 -37.72 0.31
N THR A 83 10.86 -38.61 1.28
CA THR A 83 11.23 -40.00 1.05
C THR A 83 10.14 -40.63 0.18
N VAL A 84 10.37 -40.64 -1.13
CA VAL A 84 9.81 -41.68 -2.01
C VAL A 84 10.70 -42.91 -1.85
N ALA A 85 10.26 -43.83 -0.99
CA ALA A 85 10.82 -45.17 -0.91
C ALA A 85 10.26 -46.04 -2.06
N PRO A 86 11.06 -46.99 -2.60
CA PRO A 86 10.72 -47.83 -3.74
C PRO A 86 9.66 -48.90 -3.44
#